data_AF-A0A3A4ZLF4-F1
#
_entry.id   AF-A0A3A4ZLF4-F1
#
_cell.length_a   1.000
_cell.length_b   1.000
_cell.length_c   1.000
_cell.angle_alpha   90.00
_cell.angle_beta   90.00
_cell.angle_gamma   90.00
#
_symmetry.space_group_name_H-M   'P 1'
#
loop_
_entity.id
_entity.type
_entity.pdbx_description
1 polymer ?
#
loop_
_entity_poly.entity_id
_entity_poly.type
_entity_poly.pdbx_seq_one_letter_code
_entity_poly.pdbx_strand_id
1 'polypeptide(L)'
;MFEKSLEEELEAKKNAPVECLGMTFPNDEERRKYFLEKLREKLKDPDFRKIEGFPIGSDEDILALSDPPYYTACPNPFISAFIKHYGKSYDPSYPYSREPFAVDVSEGKNDPIYNAHAYHTKVPHRAILRYLIRYTNPGDLVLDFFAGTGMTGVATQLCENPSFKIRETVMSEEPDVQWGSRYSLLIELSPIAGKIAAGFTRPFNSTGFRKEAEHLLNELEAEFGWMYETDHSGWPAGIRRGRQRHNTEREGTKRGRINFVVWADVFNCSECTQEFDFWSAAVDEGEGAARETFPCPHCSALLTRRSVNRAYEIHFDPYLNTAIRRSKQMPVRWFNGNGHYAKSSNLRGEVSDERETGTGEVHE
;
A
#
# COMPACT_ATOMS: atom_id res chain seq x y z
N MET A 1 35.97 0.46 -5.06
CA MET A 1 34.94 0.96 -6.00
C MET A 1 33.84 1.52 -5.13
N PHE A 2 33.66 2.84 -5.13
CA PHE A 2 32.55 3.45 -4.41
C PHE A 2 31.27 3.12 -5.21
N GLU A 3 30.31 2.47 -4.56
CA GLU A 3 28.96 2.34 -5.10
C GLU A 3 28.41 3.76 -5.33
N LYS A 4 27.88 4.01 -6.54
CA LYS A 4 27.19 5.27 -6.82
C LYS A 4 26.00 5.42 -5.87
N SER A 5 25.68 6.64 -5.47
CA SER A 5 24.49 6.85 -4.62
C SER A 5 23.23 6.42 -5.38
N LEU A 6 22.19 6.01 -4.67
CA LEU A 6 20.90 5.65 -5.28
C LEU A 6 20.35 6.78 -6.15
N GLU A 7 20.50 8.00 -5.68
CA GLU A 7 20.08 9.21 -6.38
C GLU A 7 20.78 9.32 -7.73
N GLU A 8 22.10 9.09 -7.79
CA GLU A 8 22.86 9.11 -9.04
C GLU A 8 22.41 8.02 -10.02
N GLU A 9 22.07 6.82 -9.53
CA GLU A 9 21.56 5.72 -10.37
C GLU A 9 20.16 6.01 -10.92
N LEU A 10 19.27 6.56 -10.09
CA LEU A 10 17.92 6.95 -10.49
C LEU A 10 17.95 8.11 -11.48
N GLU A 11 18.83 9.08 -11.24
CA GLU A 11 18.98 10.26 -12.10
C GLU A 11 19.60 9.87 -13.45
N ALA A 12 20.59 8.96 -13.46
CA ALA A 12 21.12 8.42 -14.69
C ALA A 12 20.05 7.65 -15.50
N LYS A 13 19.17 6.88 -14.83
CA LYS A 13 18.07 6.17 -15.49
C LYS A 13 17.00 7.12 -16.02
N LYS A 14 16.65 8.18 -15.28
CA LYS A 14 15.72 9.20 -15.75
C LYS A 14 16.22 9.89 -17.00
N ASN A 15 17.53 10.13 -17.09
CA ASN A 15 18.17 10.80 -18.23
C ASN A 15 18.60 9.85 -19.36
N ALA A 16 18.23 8.56 -19.28
CA ALA A 16 18.55 7.59 -20.33
C ALA A 16 17.62 7.75 -21.54
N PRO A 17 18.14 7.60 -22.78
CA PRO A 17 17.31 7.63 -23.98
C PRO A 17 16.22 6.56 -23.96
N VAL A 18 15.05 6.91 -24.50
CA VAL A 18 13.90 6.00 -24.62
C VAL A 18 13.44 5.89 -26.06
N GLU A 19 12.96 4.72 -26.44
CA GLU A 19 12.26 4.50 -27.71
C GLU A 19 10.75 4.44 -27.47
N CYS A 20 9.98 5.15 -28.30
CA CYS A 20 8.53 5.12 -28.25
C CYS A 20 7.96 5.16 -29.66
N LEU A 21 7.24 4.10 -30.05
CA LEU A 21 6.62 3.96 -31.39
C LEU A 21 7.59 4.17 -32.56
N GLY A 22 8.84 3.71 -32.42
CA GLY A 22 9.89 3.84 -33.44
C GLY A 22 10.58 5.20 -33.47
N MET A 23 10.34 6.06 -32.49
CA MET A 23 11.02 7.35 -32.29
C MET A 23 11.95 7.27 -31.08
N THR A 24 13.14 7.87 -31.17
CA THR A 24 14.08 7.96 -30.05
C THR A 24 14.01 9.34 -29.41
N PHE A 25 13.94 9.39 -28.08
CA PHE A 25 13.95 10.61 -27.28
C PHE A 25 15.15 10.61 -26.33
N PRO A 26 15.65 11.81 -25.93
CA PRO A 26 16.74 11.91 -24.97
C PRO A 26 16.42 11.27 -23.61
N ASN A 27 15.15 11.35 -23.18
CA ASN A 27 14.64 10.75 -21.96
C ASN A 27 13.10 10.63 -22.00
N ASP A 28 12.53 10.00 -20.96
CA ASP A 28 11.09 9.80 -20.84
C ASP A 28 10.29 11.11 -20.70
N GLU A 29 10.90 12.14 -20.11
CA GLU A 29 10.27 13.45 -19.92
C GLU A 29 10.07 14.18 -21.25
N GLU A 30 11.10 14.20 -22.11
CA GLU A 30 11.03 14.77 -23.45
C GLU A 30 10.09 13.97 -24.36
N ARG A 31 10.07 12.63 -24.24
CA ARG A 31 9.03 11.79 -24.87
C ARG A 31 7.64 12.26 -24.43
N ARG A 32 7.39 12.35 -23.13
CA ARG A 32 6.07 12.72 -22.59
C ARG A 32 5.65 14.11 -23.06
N LYS A 33 6.56 15.08 -23.00
CA LYS A 33 6.33 16.46 -23.47
C LYS A 33 5.93 16.49 -24.95
N TYR A 34 6.66 15.77 -25.80
CA TYR A 34 6.35 15.66 -27.24
C TYR A 34 4.92 15.15 -27.48
N PHE A 35 4.54 14.03 -26.85
CA PHE A 35 3.21 13.45 -27.05
C PHE A 35 2.08 14.26 -26.41
N LEU A 36 2.34 14.96 -25.31
CA LEU A 36 1.38 15.90 -24.73
C LEU A 36 1.11 17.09 -25.65
N GLU A 37 2.13 17.65 -26.30
CA GLU A 37 1.92 18.71 -27.31
C GLU A 37 1.11 18.18 -28.50
N LYS A 38 1.41 16.96 -28.98
CA LYS A 38 0.62 16.34 -30.07
C LYS A 38 -0.83 16.10 -29.67
N LEU A 39 -1.07 15.68 -28.42
CA LEU A 39 -2.42 15.55 -27.90
C LEU A 39 -3.11 16.91 -27.81
N ARG A 40 -2.43 17.95 -27.31
CA ARG A 40 -2.96 19.33 -27.24
C ARG A 40 -3.32 19.87 -28.61
N GLU A 41 -2.49 19.63 -29.63
CA GLU A 41 -2.82 19.96 -31.03
C GLU A 41 -4.10 19.24 -31.48
N LYS A 42 -4.23 17.95 -31.17
CA LYS A 42 -5.38 17.14 -31.58
C LYS A 42 -6.68 17.53 -30.86
N LEU A 43 -6.60 18.00 -29.61
CA LEU A 43 -7.75 18.47 -28.83
C LEU A 43 -8.41 19.74 -29.41
N LYS A 44 -7.68 20.52 -30.23
CA LYS A 44 -8.21 21.70 -30.94
C LYS A 44 -9.06 21.35 -32.15
N ASP A 45 -8.98 20.10 -32.63
CA ASP A 45 -9.75 19.61 -33.78
C ASP A 45 -11.22 19.39 -33.38
N PRO A 46 -12.19 20.15 -33.94
CA PRO A 46 -13.60 20.01 -33.60
C PRO A 46 -14.17 18.64 -33.97
N ASP A 47 -13.65 18.00 -35.03
CA ASP A 47 -14.15 16.69 -35.46
C ASP A 47 -13.67 15.58 -34.53
N PHE A 48 -12.47 15.72 -33.96
CA PHE A 48 -11.99 14.83 -32.91
C PHE A 48 -12.87 14.90 -31.65
N ARG A 49 -13.36 16.09 -31.28
CA ARG A 49 -14.27 16.29 -30.15
C ARG A 49 -15.69 15.77 -30.39
N LYS A 50 -16.08 15.51 -31.63
CA LYS A 50 -17.40 14.94 -31.99
C LYS A 50 -17.47 13.43 -31.84
N ILE A 51 -16.35 12.76 -31.54
CA ILE A 51 -16.34 11.32 -31.28
C ILE A 51 -17.29 11.03 -30.10
N GLU A 52 -18.18 10.05 -30.26
CA GLU A 52 -19.11 9.68 -29.21
C GLU A 52 -18.36 9.20 -27.95
N GLY A 53 -18.83 9.63 -26.78
CA GLY A 53 -18.16 9.34 -25.50
C GLY A 53 -16.94 10.21 -25.20
N PHE A 54 -16.72 11.31 -25.94
CA PHE A 54 -15.69 12.28 -25.60
C PHE A 54 -15.93 12.85 -24.17
N PRO A 55 -14.89 12.95 -23.32
CA PRO A 55 -15.05 13.43 -21.95
C PRO A 55 -15.56 14.88 -21.87
N ILE A 56 -16.40 15.14 -20.86
CA ILE A 56 -16.83 16.48 -20.49
C ILE A 56 -15.77 17.06 -19.54
N GLY A 57 -14.82 17.83 -20.08
CA GLY A 57 -13.73 18.43 -19.31
C GLY A 57 -12.95 19.46 -20.12
N SER A 58 -12.12 20.24 -19.44
CA SER A 58 -11.20 21.17 -20.11
C SER A 58 -10.06 20.42 -20.79
N ASP A 59 -9.38 21.06 -21.76
CA ASP A 59 -8.19 20.48 -22.37
C ASP A 59 -7.10 20.20 -21.35
N GLU A 60 -6.92 21.09 -20.38
CA GLU A 60 -5.90 20.94 -19.34
C GLU A 60 -6.20 19.78 -18.39
N ASP A 61 -7.48 19.51 -18.07
CA ASP A 61 -7.85 18.32 -17.28
C ASP A 61 -7.55 17.02 -18.06
N ILE A 62 -7.87 16.99 -19.35
CA ILE A 62 -7.57 15.83 -20.22
C ILE A 62 -6.06 15.61 -20.29
N LEU A 63 -5.28 16.66 -20.51
CA LEU A 63 -3.82 16.58 -20.58
C LEU A 63 -3.20 16.15 -19.26
N ALA A 64 -3.67 16.68 -18.13
CA ALA A 64 -3.19 16.34 -16.80
C ALA A 64 -3.44 14.88 -16.42
N LEU A 65 -4.58 14.31 -16.84
CA LEU A 65 -4.91 12.92 -16.57
C LEU A 65 -4.17 11.95 -17.51
N SER A 66 -3.80 12.39 -18.71
CA SER A 66 -3.22 11.55 -19.77
C SER A 66 -1.71 11.28 -19.61
N ASP A 67 -1.26 10.16 -20.17
CA ASP A 67 0.16 9.79 -20.36
C ASP A 67 0.34 9.25 -21.79
N PRO A 68 0.23 10.13 -22.80
CA PRO A 68 0.29 9.72 -24.19
C PRO A 68 1.71 9.23 -24.56
N PRO A 69 1.83 8.30 -25.53
CA PRO A 69 0.76 7.83 -26.41
C PRO A 69 -0.02 6.63 -25.87
N TYR A 70 0.38 6.06 -24.73
CA TYR A 70 -0.14 4.78 -24.25
C TYR A 70 -1.41 4.90 -23.40
N TYR A 71 -1.69 6.07 -22.83
CA TYR A 71 -2.92 6.34 -22.11
C TYR A 71 -3.42 7.77 -22.34
N THR A 72 -4.71 7.92 -22.65
CA THR A 72 -5.37 9.22 -22.74
C THR A 72 -6.71 9.18 -22.02
N ALA A 73 -7.08 10.30 -21.38
CA ALA A 73 -8.39 10.46 -20.72
C ALA A 73 -9.54 10.75 -21.71
N CYS A 74 -9.25 10.72 -23.01
CA CYS A 74 -10.17 10.86 -24.14
C CYS A 74 -9.92 9.73 -25.15
N PRO A 75 -10.70 9.59 -26.25
CA PRO A 75 -10.35 8.69 -27.34
C PRO A 75 -8.90 8.86 -27.76
N ASN A 76 -8.12 7.77 -27.80
CA ASN A 76 -6.68 7.87 -27.98
C ASN A 76 -6.31 8.11 -29.46
N PRO A 77 -5.75 9.27 -29.84
CA PRO A 77 -5.45 9.57 -31.24
C PRO A 77 -4.23 8.83 -31.76
N PHE A 78 -3.48 8.14 -30.90
CA PHE A 78 -2.24 7.43 -31.24
C PHE A 78 -2.45 5.95 -31.55
N ILE A 79 -3.70 5.43 -31.48
CA ILE A 79 -4.02 4.02 -31.74
C ILE A 79 -3.49 3.56 -33.11
N SER A 80 -3.64 4.37 -34.16
CA SER A 80 -3.14 4.01 -35.49
C SER A 80 -1.61 3.86 -35.53
N ALA A 81 -0.88 4.72 -34.81
CA ALA A 81 0.58 4.62 -34.72
C ALA A 81 0.99 3.39 -33.91
N PHE A 82 0.27 3.08 -32.82
CA PHE A 82 0.46 1.87 -32.04
C PHE A 82 0.26 0.60 -32.87
N ILE A 83 -0.86 0.50 -33.60
CA ILE A 83 -1.16 -0.65 -34.47
C ILE A 83 -0.13 -0.76 -35.59
N LYS A 84 0.31 0.34 -36.18
CA LYS A 84 1.35 0.32 -37.22
C LYS A 84 2.69 -0.20 -36.69
N HIS A 85 3.04 0.11 -35.44
CA HIS A 85 4.32 -0.27 -34.85
C HIS A 85 4.32 -1.71 -34.32
N TYR A 86 3.25 -2.13 -33.64
CA TYR A 86 3.17 -3.46 -32.99
C TYR A 86 2.36 -4.50 -33.78
N GLY A 87 1.48 -4.06 -34.67
CA GLY A 87 0.60 -4.93 -35.44
C GLY A 87 1.27 -5.59 -36.63
N LYS A 88 0.64 -6.67 -37.09
CA LYS A 88 1.02 -7.38 -38.32
C LYS A 88 -0.04 -7.10 -39.37
N SER A 89 0.39 -6.94 -40.62
CA SER A 89 -0.55 -6.86 -41.74
C SER A 89 -1.29 -8.19 -41.89
N TYR A 90 -2.59 -8.15 -42.21
CA TYR A 90 -3.36 -9.35 -42.47
C TYR A 90 -2.80 -10.07 -43.71
N ASP A 91 -2.44 -11.35 -43.54
CA ASP A 91 -1.99 -12.21 -44.62
C ASP A 91 -3.04 -13.32 -44.85
N PRO A 92 -3.81 -13.27 -45.95
CA PRO A 92 -4.84 -14.26 -46.24
C PRO A 92 -4.26 -15.65 -46.54
N SER A 93 -2.96 -15.75 -46.83
CA SER A 93 -2.29 -17.04 -47.05
C SER A 93 -1.93 -17.77 -45.76
N TYR A 94 -1.99 -17.07 -44.62
CA TYR A 94 -1.74 -17.65 -43.31
C TYR A 94 -3.06 -18.15 -42.70
N PRO A 95 -3.34 -19.47 -42.69
CA PRO A 95 -4.57 -19.98 -42.12
C PRO A 95 -4.52 -19.86 -40.58
N TYR A 96 -5.44 -19.08 -40.01
CA TYR A 96 -5.66 -19.10 -38.57
C TYR A 96 -6.50 -20.33 -38.21
N SER A 97 -5.86 -21.31 -37.58
CA SER A 97 -6.52 -22.54 -37.11
C SER A 97 -6.18 -22.79 -35.64
N ARG A 98 -7.20 -22.79 -34.78
CA ARG A 98 -7.10 -23.09 -33.34
C ARG A 98 -8.28 -23.96 -32.94
N GLU A 99 -8.03 -25.13 -32.36
CA GLU A 99 -9.13 -25.93 -31.81
C GLU A 99 -9.75 -25.22 -30.60
N PRO A 100 -11.06 -25.40 -30.36
CA PRO A 100 -11.74 -24.89 -29.17
C PRO A 100 -11.02 -25.24 -27.87
N PHE A 101 -10.96 -24.29 -26.94
CA PHE A 101 -10.40 -24.51 -25.61
C PHE A 101 -11.45 -25.21 -24.74
N ALA A 102 -11.25 -26.51 -24.47
CA ALA A 102 -12.21 -27.37 -23.79
C ALA A 102 -11.90 -27.60 -22.29
N VAL A 103 -10.97 -26.84 -21.71
CA VAL A 103 -10.57 -26.96 -20.31
C VAL A 103 -11.44 -26.06 -19.44
N ASP A 104 -11.98 -26.60 -18.34
CA ASP A 104 -12.71 -25.81 -17.33
C ASP A 104 -11.74 -24.90 -16.56
N VAL A 105 -11.84 -23.59 -16.79
CA VAL A 105 -10.98 -22.60 -16.14
C VAL A 105 -11.62 -22.13 -14.83
N SER A 106 -10.99 -22.50 -13.71
CA SER A 106 -11.38 -22.01 -12.38
C SER A 106 -10.19 -21.33 -11.69
N GLU A 107 -10.39 -20.07 -11.28
CA GLU A 107 -9.36 -19.25 -10.64
C GLU A 107 -9.95 -18.52 -9.43
N GLY A 108 -9.15 -18.44 -8.37
CA GLY A 108 -9.51 -17.70 -7.15
C GLY A 108 -9.37 -16.18 -7.33
N LYS A 109 -10.10 -15.43 -6.50
CA LYS A 109 -10.06 -13.95 -6.44
C LYS A 109 -9.11 -13.39 -5.38
N ASN A 110 -8.23 -14.22 -4.82
CA ASN A 110 -7.36 -13.85 -3.71
C ASN A 110 -5.97 -13.37 -4.14
N ASP A 111 -5.73 -13.25 -5.45
CA ASP A 111 -4.44 -12.81 -5.98
C ASP A 111 -4.17 -11.33 -5.61
N PRO A 112 -2.96 -10.98 -5.15
CA PRO A 112 -2.63 -9.60 -4.77
C PRO A 112 -2.90 -8.57 -5.87
N ILE A 113 -2.61 -8.90 -7.14
CA ILE A 113 -2.86 -7.99 -8.28
C ILE A 113 -4.37 -7.82 -8.49
N TYR A 114 -5.14 -8.91 -8.33
CA TYR A 114 -6.59 -8.85 -8.41
C TYR A 114 -7.18 -7.95 -7.31
N ASN A 115 -6.67 -8.04 -6.09
CA ASN A 115 -7.16 -7.31 -4.91
C ASN A 115 -6.65 -5.88 -4.78
N ALA A 116 -5.58 -5.49 -5.49
CA ALA A 116 -5.00 -4.15 -5.40
C ALA A 116 -6.02 -3.02 -5.66
N HIS A 117 -6.96 -3.25 -6.58
CA HIS A 117 -8.08 -2.35 -6.84
C HIS A 117 -9.38 -3.14 -7.02
N ALA A 118 -10.33 -2.93 -6.12
CA ALA A 118 -11.67 -3.48 -6.22
C ALA A 118 -12.42 -2.83 -7.38
N TYR A 119 -13.12 -3.64 -8.18
CA TYR A 119 -13.99 -3.18 -9.26
C TYR A 119 -15.06 -4.23 -9.53
N HIS A 120 -16.25 -3.78 -9.89
CA HIS A 120 -17.35 -4.70 -10.18
C HIS A 120 -17.00 -5.63 -11.34
N THR A 121 -17.45 -6.88 -11.24
CA THR A 121 -17.30 -7.91 -12.29
C THR A 121 -15.87 -8.16 -12.79
N LYS A 122 -14.84 -7.78 -12.03
CA LYS A 122 -13.43 -8.01 -12.39
C LYS A 122 -13.15 -9.51 -12.53
N VAL A 123 -12.53 -9.91 -13.64
CA VAL A 123 -12.16 -11.31 -13.91
C VAL A 123 -10.68 -11.55 -13.56
N PRO A 124 -10.32 -12.69 -12.93
CA PRO A 124 -8.92 -13.01 -12.66
C PRO A 124 -8.10 -13.10 -13.97
N HIS A 125 -7.04 -12.31 -14.06
CA HIS A 125 -6.14 -12.30 -15.23
C HIS A 125 -5.52 -13.68 -15.54
N ARG A 126 -5.37 -14.54 -14.53
CA ARG A 126 -4.90 -15.93 -14.66
C ARG A 126 -5.86 -16.81 -15.47
N ALA A 127 -7.16 -16.50 -15.43
CA ALA A 127 -8.14 -17.18 -16.27
C ALA A 127 -8.00 -16.70 -17.73
N ILE A 128 -7.91 -15.37 -17.92
CA ILE A 128 -7.75 -14.74 -19.25
C ILE A 128 -6.47 -15.23 -19.94
N LEU A 129 -5.37 -15.37 -19.19
CA LEU A 129 -4.09 -15.89 -19.66
C LEU A 129 -4.24 -17.19 -20.47
N ARG A 130 -5.06 -18.13 -20.00
CA ARG A 130 -5.23 -19.44 -20.65
C ARG A 130 -5.81 -19.30 -22.06
N TYR A 131 -6.82 -18.44 -22.20
CA TYR A 131 -7.40 -18.11 -23.51
C TYR A 131 -6.41 -17.37 -24.41
N LEU A 132 -5.63 -16.44 -23.86
CA LEU A 132 -4.60 -15.74 -24.65
C LEU A 132 -3.54 -16.72 -25.17
N ILE A 133 -3.05 -17.63 -24.32
CA ILE A 133 -2.10 -18.67 -24.73
C ILE A 133 -2.67 -19.53 -25.86
N ARG A 134 -3.95 -19.91 -25.76
CA ARG A 134 -4.58 -20.75 -26.77
C ARG A 134 -4.76 -20.04 -28.12
N TYR A 135 -5.29 -18.82 -28.08
CA TYR A 135 -5.82 -18.16 -29.27
C TYR A 135 -4.88 -17.11 -29.89
N THR A 136 -3.75 -16.80 -29.24
CA THR A 136 -2.81 -15.78 -29.72
C THR A 136 -1.37 -16.28 -29.67
N ASN A 137 -0.52 -15.71 -30.52
CA ASN A 137 0.93 -15.90 -30.47
C ASN A 137 1.62 -14.74 -29.75
N PRO A 138 2.87 -14.93 -29.27
CA PRO A 138 3.71 -13.83 -28.83
C PRO A 138 3.77 -12.69 -29.86
N GLY A 139 3.64 -11.46 -29.38
CA GLY A 139 3.64 -10.23 -30.18
C GLY A 139 2.32 -9.93 -30.89
N ASP A 140 1.26 -10.75 -30.74
CA ASP A 140 -0.04 -10.42 -31.31
C ASP A 140 -0.73 -9.28 -30.55
N LEU A 141 -1.62 -8.56 -31.26
CA LEU A 141 -2.48 -7.51 -30.70
C LEU A 141 -3.78 -8.10 -30.16
N VAL A 142 -4.12 -7.72 -28.93
CA VAL A 142 -5.34 -8.12 -28.22
C VAL A 142 -6.18 -6.88 -27.97
N LEU A 143 -7.43 -6.89 -28.42
CA LEU A 143 -8.37 -5.80 -28.22
C LEU A 143 -9.40 -6.19 -27.18
N ASP A 144 -9.58 -5.32 -26.19
CA ASP A 144 -10.61 -5.43 -25.17
C ASP A 144 -11.42 -4.14 -25.13
N PHE A 145 -12.66 -4.20 -25.63
CA PHE A 145 -13.57 -3.06 -25.69
C PHE A 145 -14.20 -2.70 -24.34
N PHE A 146 -14.15 -3.62 -23.37
CA PHE A 146 -14.79 -3.51 -22.06
C PHE A 146 -13.77 -3.86 -20.98
N ALA A 147 -12.62 -3.20 -21.05
CA ALA A 147 -11.44 -3.60 -20.31
C ALA A 147 -11.62 -3.53 -18.79
N GLY A 148 -12.53 -2.68 -18.30
CA GLY A 148 -12.65 -2.39 -16.88
C GLY A 148 -11.30 -1.94 -16.34
N THR A 149 -10.83 -2.61 -15.29
CA THR A 149 -9.50 -2.35 -14.70
C THR A 149 -8.34 -2.95 -15.49
N GLY A 150 -8.54 -3.43 -16.72
CA GLY A 150 -7.45 -3.85 -17.61
C GLY A 150 -6.82 -5.21 -17.30
N MET A 151 -7.58 -6.16 -16.75
CA MET A 151 -7.04 -7.51 -16.43
C MET A 151 -6.58 -8.28 -17.67
N THR A 152 -7.14 -7.98 -18.84
CA THR A 152 -6.64 -8.46 -20.13
C THR A 152 -5.21 -7.97 -20.38
N GLY A 153 -4.91 -6.70 -20.09
CA GLY A 153 -3.55 -6.16 -20.21
C GLY A 153 -2.56 -6.84 -19.27
N VAL A 154 -2.95 -7.05 -18.00
CA VAL A 154 -2.15 -7.82 -17.04
C VAL A 154 -1.89 -9.24 -17.57
N ALA A 155 -2.93 -9.90 -18.11
CA ALA A 155 -2.79 -11.24 -18.68
C ALA A 155 -1.82 -11.26 -19.87
N THR A 156 -1.86 -10.25 -20.76
CA THR A 156 -0.94 -10.16 -21.91
C THR A 156 0.53 -10.09 -21.51
N GLN A 157 0.85 -9.40 -20.40
CA GLN A 157 2.21 -9.34 -19.86
C GLN A 157 2.59 -10.62 -19.11
N LEU A 158 1.63 -11.21 -18.39
CA LEU A 158 1.82 -12.48 -17.68
C LEU A 158 2.15 -13.64 -18.64
N CYS A 159 1.74 -13.56 -19.91
CA CYS A 159 2.15 -14.49 -20.96
C CYS A 159 3.67 -14.55 -21.18
N GLU A 160 4.45 -13.55 -20.78
CA GLU A 160 5.91 -13.57 -20.88
C GLU A 160 6.56 -14.12 -19.61
N ASN A 161 6.09 -13.63 -18.45
CA ASN A 161 6.73 -13.88 -17.15
C ASN A 161 5.75 -14.46 -16.12
N PRO A 162 5.21 -15.68 -16.34
CA PRO A 162 4.35 -16.34 -15.38
C PRO A 162 5.13 -16.81 -14.15
N SER A 163 4.47 -16.91 -12.99
CA SER A 163 5.04 -17.62 -11.84
C SER A 163 5.19 -19.11 -12.15
N PHE A 164 6.09 -19.80 -11.42
CA PHE A 164 6.35 -21.23 -11.59
C PHE A 164 5.05 -22.07 -11.58
N LYS A 165 4.16 -21.82 -10.62
CA LYS A 165 2.89 -22.54 -10.49
C LYS A 165 1.98 -22.34 -11.71
N ILE A 166 1.88 -21.11 -12.20
CA ILE A 166 1.06 -20.80 -13.40
C ILE A 166 1.65 -21.50 -14.61
N ARG A 167 2.98 -21.43 -14.76
CA ARG A 167 3.70 -22.05 -15.87
C ARG A 167 3.46 -23.55 -15.91
N GLU A 168 3.57 -24.24 -14.76
CA GLU A 168 3.32 -25.67 -14.64
C GLU A 168 1.89 -26.04 -15.01
N THR A 169 0.89 -25.32 -14.49
CA THR A 169 -0.53 -25.56 -14.83
C THR A 169 -0.79 -25.39 -16.32
N VAL A 170 -0.35 -24.28 -16.92
CA VAL A 170 -0.58 -24.02 -18.34
C VAL A 170 0.15 -25.03 -19.22
N MET A 171 1.38 -25.44 -18.89
CA MET A 171 2.10 -26.46 -19.66
C MET A 171 1.43 -27.84 -19.59
N SER A 172 0.68 -28.14 -18.52
CA SER A 172 -0.11 -29.37 -18.44
C SER A 172 -1.36 -29.35 -19.33
N GLU A 173 -1.91 -28.16 -19.58
CA GLU A 173 -3.09 -27.94 -20.41
C GLU A 173 -2.71 -27.74 -21.89
N GLU A 174 -1.60 -27.06 -22.16
CA GLU A 174 -1.06 -26.71 -23.48
C GLU A 174 0.45 -27.01 -23.52
N PRO A 175 0.87 -28.27 -23.81
CA PRO A 175 2.28 -28.68 -23.79
C PRO A 175 3.19 -27.90 -24.75
N ASP A 176 2.62 -27.46 -25.88
CA ASP A 176 3.33 -26.72 -26.94
C ASP A 176 3.19 -25.19 -26.80
N VAL A 177 2.92 -24.71 -25.59
CA VAL A 177 2.71 -23.28 -25.31
C VAL A 177 3.90 -22.41 -25.75
N GLN A 178 3.57 -21.34 -26.49
CA GLN A 178 4.51 -20.27 -26.81
C GLN A 178 4.39 -19.11 -25.83
N TRP A 179 5.40 -19.01 -24.96
CA TRP A 179 5.56 -17.92 -24.00
C TRP A 179 6.09 -16.65 -24.69
N GLY A 180 5.64 -15.49 -24.21
CA GLY A 180 6.04 -14.17 -24.70
C GLY A 180 4.91 -13.15 -24.55
N SER A 181 5.25 -11.87 -24.47
CA SER A 181 4.24 -10.83 -24.26
C SER A 181 3.32 -10.70 -25.47
N ARG A 182 2.08 -10.29 -25.22
CA ARG A 182 1.15 -9.78 -26.23
C ARG A 182 0.99 -8.28 -26.04
N TYR A 183 0.55 -7.57 -27.06
CA TYR A 183 0.23 -6.15 -26.97
C TYR A 183 -1.28 -5.99 -26.78
N SER A 184 -1.72 -5.08 -25.92
CA SER A 184 -3.14 -4.86 -25.67
C SER A 184 -3.61 -3.45 -25.99
N LEU A 185 -4.79 -3.36 -26.58
CA LEU A 185 -5.59 -2.15 -26.68
C LEU A 185 -6.77 -2.32 -25.72
N LEU A 186 -6.78 -1.50 -24.67
CA LEU A 186 -7.78 -1.55 -23.61
C LEU A 186 -8.66 -0.32 -23.70
N ILE A 187 -9.95 -0.52 -23.93
CA ILE A 187 -10.93 0.56 -24.05
C ILE A 187 -11.89 0.48 -22.86
N GLU A 188 -12.11 1.62 -22.24
CA GLU A 188 -13.00 1.76 -21.10
C GLU A 188 -13.54 3.20 -21.06
N LEU A 189 -14.83 3.35 -20.77
CA LEU A 189 -15.49 4.65 -20.67
C LEU A 189 -15.29 5.27 -19.29
N SER A 190 -15.14 4.45 -18.26
CA SER A 190 -14.92 4.87 -16.88
C SER A 190 -13.49 5.41 -16.69
N PRO A 191 -13.31 6.71 -16.37
CA PRO A 191 -11.97 7.30 -16.20
C PRO A 191 -11.15 6.62 -15.10
N ILE A 192 -11.81 6.18 -14.01
CA ILE A 192 -11.13 5.50 -12.91
C ILE A 192 -10.63 4.12 -13.33
N ALA A 193 -11.43 3.36 -14.07
CA ALA A 193 -11.06 2.03 -14.53
C ALA A 193 -9.96 2.08 -15.59
N GLY A 194 -10.05 3.00 -16.55
CA GLY A 194 -8.98 3.26 -17.51
C GLY A 194 -7.67 3.67 -16.83
N LYS A 195 -7.73 4.53 -15.80
CA LYS A 195 -6.54 4.92 -15.03
C LYS A 195 -5.92 3.75 -14.27
N ILE A 196 -6.75 2.89 -13.65
CA ILE A 196 -6.29 1.67 -12.99
C ILE A 196 -5.63 0.73 -13.99
N ALA A 197 -6.25 0.53 -15.17
CA ALA A 197 -5.69 -0.30 -16.23
C ALA A 197 -4.32 0.20 -16.68
N ALA A 198 -4.18 1.51 -16.92
CA ALA A 198 -2.91 2.13 -17.27
C ALA A 198 -1.86 1.98 -16.17
N GLY A 199 -2.27 2.05 -14.90
CA GLY A 199 -1.39 1.79 -13.76
C GLY A 199 -0.87 0.36 -13.71
N PHE A 200 -1.74 -0.63 -13.93
CA PHE A 200 -1.35 -2.04 -13.93
C PHE A 200 -0.43 -2.43 -15.09
N THR A 201 -0.60 -1.81 -16.26
CA THR A 201 0.16 -2.18 -17.47
C THR A 201 1.42 -1.36 -17.68
N ARG A 202 1.67 -0.33 -16.85
CA ARG A 202 2.87 0.49 -16.96
C ARG A 202 4.10 -0.28 -16.48
N PRO A 203 5.25 -0.18 -17.18
CA PRO A 203 6.53 -0.67 -16.64
C PRO A 203 6.80 -0.06 -15.26
N PHE A 204 7.19 -0.91 -14.30
CA PHE A 204 7.46 -0.51 -12.93
C PHE A 204 8.86 -0.98 -12.48
N ASN A 205 9.68 -0.04 -11.99
CA ASN A 205 11.00 -0.35 -11.45
C ASN A 205 10.87 -0.85 -10.01
N SER A 206 10.55 -2.12 -9.84
CA SER A 206 10.35 -2.74 -8.52
C SER A 206 11.59 -2.67 -7.63
N THR A 207 12.78 -2.84 -8.21
CA THR A 207 14.05 -2.74 -7.48
C THR A 207 14.30 -1.32 -6.97
N GLY A 208 14.11 -0.31 -7.83
CA GLY A 208 14.26 1.10 -7.44
C GLY A 208 13.25 1.50 -6.38
N PHE A 209 11.98 1.13 -6.56
CA PHE A 209 10.93 1.38 -5.58
C PHE A 209 11.26 0.76 -4.22
N ARG A 210 11.68 -0.51 -4.20
CA ARG A 210 12.04 -1.19 -2.95
C ARG A 210 13.20 -0.50 -2.24
N LYS A 211 14.26 -0.17 -2.98
CA LYS A 211 15.46 0.48 -2.44
C LYS A 211 15.12 1.85 -1.84
N GLU A 212 14.30 2.64 -2.53
CA GLU A 212 13.82 3.94 -2.06
C GLU A 212 12.89 3.82 -0.84
N ALA A 213 11.95 2.87 -0.87
CA ALA A 213 11.06 2.62 0.26
C ALA A 213 11.84 2.17 1.51
N GLU A 214 12.83 1.28 1.35
CA GLU A 214 13.71 0.86 2.45
C GLU A 214 14.56 2.04 2.96
N HIS A 215 15.04 2.92 2.08
CA HIS A 215 15.76 4.13 2.49
C HIS A 215 14.89 5.05 3.34
N LEU A 216 13.70 5.43 2.87
CA LEU A 216 12.77 6.27 3.60
C LEU A 216 12.36 5.66 4.95
N LEU A 217 12.10 4.34 4.98
CA LEU A 217 11.79 3.64 6.23
C LEU A 217 12.95 3.67 7.22
N ASN A 218 14.20 3.56 6.75
CA ASN A 218 15.37 3.65 7.61
C ASN A 218 15.58 5.07 8.17
N GLU A 219 15.29 6.11 7.37
CA GLU A 219 15.33 7.50 7.86
C GLU A 219 14.27 7.73 8.93
N LEU A 220 13.04 7.32 8.69
CA LEU A 220 11.95 7.41 9.66
C LEU A 220 12.24 6.60 10.92
N GLU A 221 12.85 5.43 10.80
CA GLU A 221 13.25 4.61 11.94
C GLU A 221 14.39 5.27 12.75
N ALA A 222 15.33 5.93 12.09
CA ALA A 222 16.40 6.68 12.76
C ALA A 222 15.86 7.91 13.51
N GLU A 223 14.88 8.61 12.93
CA GLU A 223 14.29 9.82 13.51
C GLU A 223 13.23 9.52 14.59
N PHE A 224 12.34 8.57 14.33
CA PHE A 224 11.15 8.30 15.16
C PHE A 224 11.12 6.91 15.81
N GLY A 225 12.11 6.05 15.54
CA GLY A 225 12.13 4.68 16.09
C GLY A 225 12.08 4.64 17.62
N TRP A 226 12.68 5.64 18.28
CA TRP A 226 12.66 5.78 19.74
C TRP A 226 11.25 5.86 20.33
N MET A 227 10.27 6.38 19.59
CA MET A 227 8.87 6.48 20.03
C MET A 227 8.21 5.11 20.19
N TYR A 228 8.77 4.10 19.53
CA TYR A 228 8.29 2.71 19.56
C TYR A 228 9.20 1.81 20.39
N GLU A 229 10.10 2.38 21.20
CA GLU A 229 10.96 1.62 22.12
C GLU A 229 10.60 1.90 23.58
N THR A 230 10.76 0.90 24.44
CA THR A 230 10.61 1.05 25.89
C THR A 230 11.58 0.15 26.64
N ASP A 231 12.01 0.61 27.82
CA ASP A 231 12.80 -0.22 28.72
C ASP A 231 11.93 -1.29 29.39
N HIS A 232 12.42 -2.53 29.47
CA HIS A 232 11.73 -3.61 30.16
C HIS A 232 12.69 -4.51 30.95
N SER A 233 12.20 -5.07 32.06
CA SER A 233 12.99 -5.93 32.97
C SER A 233 12.93 -7.42 32.59
N GLY A 234 12.77 -7.75 31.30
CA GLY A 234 12.41 -9.10 30.82
C GLY A 234 10.91 -9.28 30.57
N TRP A 235 10.46 -10.50 30.28
CA TRP A 235 9.05 -10.79 30.01
C TRP A 235 8.38 -11.38 31.26
N PRO A 236 7.13 -11.03 31.60
CA PRO A 236 6.34 -11.86 32.48
C PRO A 236 6.02 -13.16 31.73
N ALA A 237 6.45 -14.29 32.27
CA ALA A 237 5.95 -15.61 31.92
C ALA A 237 4.45 -15.70 32.29
N GLY A 238 3.57 -15.14 31.46
CA GLY A 238 2.14 -15.32 31.64
C GLY A 238 1.75 -16.79 31.43
N ILE A 239 0.75 -17.26 32.19
CA ILE A 239 0.05 -18.51 31.89
C ILE A 239 -1.04 -18.17 30.89
N ARG A 240 -0.95 -18.72 29.67
CA ARG A 240 -2.05 -18.63 28.69
C ARG A 240 -2.55 -20.05 28.44
N ARG A 241 -3.82 -20.32 28.71
CA ARG A 241 -4.45 -21.65 28.56
C ARG A 241 -3.70 -22.77 29.33
N GLY A 242 -3.32 -22.51 30.57
CA GLY A 242 -2.70 -23.52 31.44
C GLY A 242 -1.28 -23.95 31.06
N ARG A 243 -0.61 -23.29 30.09
CA ARG A 243 0.81 -23.52 29.78
C ARG A 243 1.66 -22.39 30.33
N GLN A 244 2.64 -22.77 31.15
CA GLN A 244 3.67 -21.88 31.66
C GLN A 244 4.64 -21.56 30.51
N ARG A 245 4.76 -20.29 30.14
CA ARG A 245 5.81 -19.86 29.19
C ARG A 245 7.11 -19.70 29.96
N HIS A 246 8.22 -20.18 29.43
CA HIS A 246 9.53 -19.86 29.99
C HIS A 246 9.97 -18.49 29.46
N ASN A 247 10.48 -17.66 30.36
CA ASN A 247 11.26 -16.49 29.98
C ASN A 247 12.47 -16.99 29.21
N THR A 248 12.60 -16.66 27.93
CA THR A 248 13.92 -16.67 27.32
C THR A 248 14.62 -15.43 27.83
N GLU A 249 15.28 -15.55 28.98
CA GLU A 249 16.29 -14.60 29.42
C GLU A 249 17.33 -14.49 28.30
N ARG A 250 17.20 -13.46 27.46
CA ARG A 250 18.38 -12.92 26.79
C ARG A 250 18.91 -11.86 27.72
N GLU A 251 19.89 -12.23 28.54
CA GLU A 251 20.75 -11.26 29.21
C GLU A 251 21.23 -10.23 28.17
N GLY A 252 20.93 -8.95 28.41
CA GLY A 252 21.56 -7.84 27.69
C GLY A 252 20.65 -6.88 26.92
N THR A 253 19.44 -7.25 26.49
CA THR A 253 18.54 -6.29 25.82
C THR A 253 17.55 -5.69 26.82
N LYS A 254 17.87 -4.50 27.33
CA LYS A 254 17.00 -3.72 28.23
C LYS A 254 15.88 -2.96 27.49
N ARG A 255 15.96 -2.85 26.16
CA ARG A 255 14.97 -2.17 25.30
C ARG A 255 14.17 -3.15 24.45
N GLY A 256 12.86 -2.92 24.35
CA GLY A 256 11.92 -3.70 23.54
C GLY A 256 11.02 -2.80 22.69
N ARG A 257 10.50 -3.34 21.57
CA ARG A 257 9.59 -2.60 20.68
C ARG A 257 8.14 -2.66 21.15
N ILE A 258 7.46 -1.52 21.09
CA ILE A 258 6.04 -1.34 21.37
C ILE A 258 5.26 -1.58 20.07
N ASN A 259 4.34 -2.53 20.08
CA ASN A 259 3.34 -2.74 19.04
C ASN A 259 2.01 -2.09 19.43
N PHE A 260 1.58 -2.26 20.68
CA PHE A 260 0.45 -1.52 21.25
C PHE A 260 0.57 -1.35 22.76
N VAL A 261 -0.14 -0.35 23.29
CA VAL A 261 -0.19 0.00 24.71
C VAL A 261 -1.62 -0.13 25.21
N VAL A 262 -1.80 -0.75 26.38
CA VAL A 262 -3.06 -0.74 27.11
C VAL A 262 -3.01 0.39 28.13
N TRP A 263 -4.01 1.26 28.06
CA TRP A 263 -4.17 2.41 28.94
C TRP A 263 -5.30 2.15 29.93
N ALA A 264 -5.11 2.61 31.16
CA ALA A 264 -6.12 2.61 32.20
C ALA A 264 -6.62 4.03 32.47
N ASP A 265 -7.94 4.19 32.58
CA ASP A 265 -8.56 5.39 33.10
C ASP A 265 -8.20 5.56 34.59
N VAL A 266 -7.88 6.78 35.00
CA VAL A 266 -7.65 7.15 36.40
C VAL A 266 -8.94 7.69 37.00
N PHE A 267 -9.28 7.25 38.21
CA PHE A 267 -10.48 7.65 38.93
C PHE A 267 -10.16 8.19 40.31
N ASN A 268 -11.03 9.05 40.83
CA ASN A 268 -11.04 9.51 42.21
C ASN A 268 -12.00 8.63 43.02
N CYS A 269 -11.53 8.14 44.16
CA CYS A 269 -12.38 7.44 45.13
C CYS A 269 -13.47 8.40 45.65
N SER A 270 -14.71 7.93 45.73
CA SER A 270 -15.82 8.72 46.31
C SER A 270 -15.70 8.94 47.82
N GLU A 271 -14.98 8.06 48.52
CA GLU A 271 -14.84 8.12 49.98
C GLU A 271 -13.60 8.91 50.41
N CYS A 272 -12.42 8.58 49.87
CA CYS A 272 -11.16 9.22 50.27
C CYS A 272 -10.62 10.24 49.27
N THR A 273 -11.28 10.44 48.13
CA THR A 273 -10.92 11.40 47.05
C THR A 273 -9.58 11.19 46.35
N GLN A 274 -8.75 10.27 46.82
CA GLN A 274 -7.47 9.94 46.20
C GLN A 274 -7.65 9.30 44.82
N GLU A 275 -6.73 9.63 43.91
CA GLU A 275 -6.66 9.06 42.58
C GLU A 275 -6.10 7.63 42.61
N PHE A 276 -6.66 6.76 41.78
CA PHE A 276 -6.16 5.41 41.56
C PHE A 276 -6.39 4.98 40.12
N ASP A 277 -5.56 4.08 39.62
CA ASP A 277 -5.73 3.50 38.29
C ASP A 277 -6.72 2.33 38.34
N PHE A 278 -7.64 2.30 37.38
CA PHE A 278 -8.69 1.28 37.36
C PHE A 278 -8.15 -0.13 37.12
N TRP A 279 -7.05 -0.26 36.37
CA TRP A 279 -6.48 -1.56 36.04
C TRP A 279 -6.02 -2.31 37.30
N SER A 280 -5.16 -1.70 38.11
CA SER A 280 -4.65 -2.31 39.33
C SER A 280 -5.72 -2.51 40.40
N ALA A 281 -6.74 -1.64 40.45
CA ALA A 281 -7.81 -1.77 41.45
C ALA A 281 -8.85 -2.85 41.10
N ALA A 282 -9.22 -2.97 39.82
CA ALA A 282 -10.42 -3.70 39.43
C ALA A 282 -10.21 -4.82 38.40
N VAL A 283 -9.10 -4.84 37.65
CA VAL A 283 -8.88 -5.86 36.61
C VAL A 283 -8.23 -7.10 37.20
N ASP A 284 -8.88 -8.25 37.03
CA ASP A 284 -8.30 -9.55 37.32
C ASP A 284 -7.58 -10.07 36.08
N GLU A 285 -6.25 -10.10 36.14
CA GLU A 285 -5.43 -10.52 35.01
C GLU A 285 -5.53 -12.02 34.71
N GLY A 286 -5.89 -12.85 35.70
CA GLY A 286 -6.05 -14.30 35.53
C GLY A 286 -7.32 -14.65 34.77
N GLU A 287 -8.42 -13.97 35.09
CA GLU A 287 -9.71 -14.15 34.42
C GLU A 287 -9.88 -13.28 33.18
N GLY A 288 -9.06 -12.24 33.02
CA GLY A 288 -9.16 -11.28 31.92
C GLY A 288 -10.41 -10.41 31.99
N ALA A 289 -10.96 -10.21 33.19
CA ALA A 289 -12.21 -9.50 33.43
C ALA A 289 -12.03 -8.42 34.50
N ALA A 290 -12.79 -7.33 34.37
CA ALA A 290 -12.89 -6.33 35.42
C ALA A 290 -13.96 -6.76 36.44
N ARG A 291 -13.63 -6.69 37.73
CA ARG A 291 -14.56 -6.97 38.83
C ARG A 291 -15.65 -5.90 38.88
N GLU A 292 -16.89 -6.32 39.13
CA GLU A 292 -18.01 -5.38 39.30
C GLU A 292 -17.84 -4.51 40.56
N THR A 293 -17.32 -5.12 41.63
CA THR A 293 -17.00 -4.50 42.91
C THR A 293 -15.52 -4.68 43.24
N PHE A 294 -14.85 -3.64 43.71
CA PHE A 294 -13.42 -3.65 44.01
C PHE A 294 -13.08 -2.73 45.19
N PRO A 295 -12.10 -3.08 46.03
CA PRO A 295 -11.69 -2.23 47.14
C PRO A 295 -10.84 -1.04 46.65
N CYS A 296 -11.02 0.13 47.25
CA CYS A 296 -10.11 1.26 47.05
C CYS A 296 -8.70 0.89 47.52
N PRO A 297 -7.64 1.16 46.73
CA PRO A 297 -6.27 0.84 47.13
C PRO A 297 -5.76 1.70 48.30
N HIS A 298 -6.43 2.82 48.60
CA HIS A 298 -5.99 3.78 49.61
C HIS A 298 -6.77 3.69 50.93
N CYS A 299 -8.09 3.50 50.87
CA CYS A 299 -8.96 3.46 52.06
C CYS A 299 -9.75 2.15 52.22
N SER A 300 -9.60 1.20 51.29
CA SER A 300 -10.27 -0.10 51.29
C SER A 300 -11.81 -0.06 51.21
N ALA A 301 -12.42 1.10 51.02
CA ALA A 301 -13.85 1.21 50.75
C ALA A 301 -14.23 0.36 49.52
N LEU A 302 -15.37 -0.33 49.59
CA LEU A 302 -15.85 -1.17 48.49
C LEU A 302 -16.53 -0.29 47.43
N LEU A 303 -15.95 -0.24 46.24
CA LEU A 303 -16.36 0.63 45.14
C LEU A 303 -16.94 -0.18 43.97
N THR A 304 -17.69 0.51 43.10
CA THR A 304 -18.13 0.05 41.79
C THR A 304 -17.75 1.08 40.73
N ARG A 305 -17.86 0.72 39.44
CA ARG A 305 -17.63 1.68 38.35
C ARG A 305 -18.58 2.89 38.38
N ARG A 306 -19.74 2.78 39.04
CA ARG A 306 -20.73 3.86 39.19
C ARG A 306 -20.46 4.75 40.40
N SER A 307 -19.67 4.27 41.38
CA SER A 307 -19.40 4.99 42.62
C SER A 307 -18.05 5.70 42.61
N VAL A 308 -17.46 5.94 41.43
CA VAL A 308 -16.15 6.59 41.28
C VAL A 308 -16.24 7.66 40.19
N ASN A 309 -15.47 8.73 40.33
CA ASN A 309 -15.47 9.85 39.38
C ASN A 309 -14.19 9.82 38.55
N ARG A 310 -14.27 10.18 37.27
CA ARG A 310 -13.07 10.27 36.43
C ARG A 310 -12.15 11.37 36.95
N ALA A 311 -10.85 11.08 37.01
CA ALA A 311 -9.84 12.08 37.24
C ALA A 311 -9.59 12.86 35.95
N TYR A 312 -9.37 14.17 36.08
CA TYR A 312 -9.13 15.06 34.94
C TYR A 312 -7.85 15.86 35.15
N GLU A 313 -7.22 16.21 34.05
CA GLU A 313 -6.09 17.13 34.00
C GLU A 313 -6.34 18.22 32.96
N ILE A 314 -5.65 19.35 33.16
CA ILE A 314 -5.62 20.45 32.21
C ILE A 314 -4.30 20.31 31.44
N HIS A 315 -4.41 20.13 30.13
CA HIS A 315 -3.27 20.04 29.21
C HIS A 315 -3.36 21.18 28.21
N PHE A 316 -2.24 21.85 27.96
CA PHE A 316 -2.18 22.88 26.92
C PHE A 316 -1.95 22.21 25.56
N ASP A 317 -2.86 22.44 24.62
CA ASP A 317 -2.76 21.90 23.27
C ASP A 317 -2.10 22.93 22.35
N PRO A 318 -0.86 22.70 21.87
CA PRO A 318 -0.13 23.68 21.07
C PRO A 318 -0.73 23.90 19.67
N TYR A 319 -1.48 22.92 19.15
CA TYR A 319 -2.14 23.04 17.83
C TYR A 319 -3.42 23.86 17.92
N LEU A 320 -4.11 23.79 19.06
CA LEU A 320 -5.31 24.60 19.32
C LEU A 320 -5.01 25.91 20.04
N ASN A 321 -3.77 26.08 20.53
CA ASN A 321 -3.32 27.21 21.32
C ASN A 321 -4.25 27.51 22.53
N THR A 322 -4.70 26.47 23.21
CA THR A 322 -5.62 26.60 24.35
C THR A 322 -5.45 25.48 25.37
N ALA A 323 -5.77 25.78 26.64
CA ALA A 323 -5.88 24.78 27.69
C ALA A 323 -7.17 23.96 27.50
N ILE A 324 -7.04 22.64 27.50
CA ILE A 324 -8.16 21.71 27.38
C ILE A 324 -8.18 20.73 28.54
N ARG A 325 -9.40 20.33 28.93
CA ARG A 325 -9.63 19.36 29.99
C ARG A 325 -9.68 17.95 29.39
N ARG A 326 -8.77 17.08 29.80
CA ARG A 326 -8.71 15.67 29.36
C ARG A 326 -8.86 14.73 30.55
N SER A 327 -9.46 13.56 30.34
CA SER A 327 -9.50 12.52 31.37
C SER A 327 -8.09 11.94 31.54
N LYS A 328 -7.62 11.83 32.79
CA LYS A 328 -6.32 11.23 33.07
C LYS A 328 -6.32 9.75 32.68
N GLN A 329 -5.30 9.34 31.94
CA GLN A 329 -5.05 7.97 31.57
C GLN A 329 -3.58 7.64 31.83
N MET A 330 -3.29 6.38 32.17
CA MET A 330 -1.92 5.93 32.33
C MET A 330 -1.67 4.59 31.65
N PRO A 331 -0.46 4.36 31.10
CA PRO A 331 -0.13 3.10 30.47
C PRO A 331 0.06 2.04 31.56
N VAL A 332 -0.59 0.90 31.40
CA VAL A 332 -0.54 -0.22 32.37
C VAL A 332 0.12 -1.46 31.80
N ARG A 333 0.08 -1.65 30.47
CA ARG A 333 0.80 -2.73 29.77
C ARG A 333 1.27 -2.31 28.39
N TRP A 334 2.37 -2.92 27.96
CA TRP A 334 2.97 -2.77 26.63
C TRP A 334 3.10 -4.16 26.00
N PHE A 335 3.05 -4.24 24.67
CA PHE A 335 3.11 -5.49 23.95
C PHE A 335 4.09 -5.38 22.79
N ASN A 336 4.88 -6.42 22.57
CA ASN A 336 5.61 -6.64 21.31
C ASN A 336 4.93 -7.82 20.60
N GLY A 337 5.10 -7.96 19.28
CA GLY A 337 4.47 -9.02 18.48
C GLY A 337 4.65 -10.46 18.99
N ASN A 338 5.58 -10.69 19.94
CA ASN A 338 5.90 -11.99 20.54
C ASN A 338 5.51 -12.17 22.04
N GLY A 339 4.98 -11.16 22.75
CA GLY A 339 4.65 -11.30 24.18
C GLY A 339 4.17 -10.02 24.91
N HIS A 340 3.92 -10.13 26.21
CA HIS A 340 3.45 -9.05 27.10
C HIS A 340 4.62 -8.46 27.92
N TYR A 341 4.51 -7.20 28.33
CA TYR A 341 5.41 -6.58 29.30
C TYR A 341 4.61 -6.10 30.53
N ALA A 342 5.18 -6.30 31.73
CA ALA A 342 4.73 -5.64 32.95
C ALA A 342 5.62 -4.42 33.23
N LYS A 343 5.04 -3.37 33.81
CA LYS A 343 5.77 -2.18 34.25
C LYS A 343 6.83 -2.57 35.29
N SER A 344 8.08 -2.14 35.12
CA SER A 344 9.04 -2.13 36.23
C SER A 344 8.62 -1.02 37.20
N SER A 345 8.58 -1.30 38.49
CA SER A 345 8.10 -0.37 39.53
C SER A 345 8.91 0.93 39.66
N ASN A 346 10.02 1.08 38.91
CA ASN A 346 10.99 2.17 39.06
C ASN A 346 11.29 2.94 37.76
N LEU A 347 10.31 3.13 36.89
CA LEU A 347 10.42 4.15 35.82
C LEU A 347 9.40 5.26 36.08
N ARG A 348 9.72 6.12 37.05
CA ARG A 348 9.36 7.54 36.95
C ARG A 348 10.29 8.15 35.91
N GLY A 349 10.03 7.85 34.64
CA GLY A 349 10.51 8.71 33.57
C GLY A 349 9.61 9.91 33.56
N GLU A 350 9.99 10.97 34.27
CA GLU A 350 9.66 12.31 33.80
C GLU A 350 10.18 12.34 32.36
N VAL A 351 9.26 12.39 31.39
CA VAL A 351 9.61 12.93 30.09
C VAL A 351 9.85 14.40 30.40
N SER A 352 11.10 14.75 30.74
CA SER A 352 11.49 16.14 30.78
C SER A 352 11.31 16.66 29.35
N ASP A 353 10.37 17.59 29.22
CA ASP A 353 10.11 18.37 28.01
C ASP A 353 11.27 19.35 27.73
N GLU A 354 12.51 18.89 27.89
CA GLU A 354 13.72 19.65 27.64
C GLU A 354 14.21 19.32 26.24
N ARG A 355 13.44 19.74 25.23
CA ARG A 355 13.97 20.01 23.89
C ARG A 355 13.13 20.99 23.04
N GLU A 356 12.23 21.76 23.65
CA GLU A 356 11.67 22.97 23.04
C GLU A 356 12.55 24.21 23.33
N THR A 357 13.78 24.27 22.82
CA THR A 357 14.47 25.54 22.51
C THR A 357 15.65 25.26 21.58
N GLY A 358 15.37 24.83 20.36
CA GLY A 358 16.30 24.98 19.24
C GLY A 358 15.96 26.27 18.50
N THR A 359 16.33 27.42 19.05
CA THR A 359 16.30 28.68 18.31
C THR A 359 17.28 28.57 17.15
N GLY A 360 16.77 28.26 15.96
CA GLY A 360 17.48 28.48 14.72
C GLY A 360 17.67 29.98 14.53
N GLU A 361 18.85 30.49 14.88
CA GLU A 361 19.31 31.79 14.43
C GLU A 361 19.37 31.77 12.89
N VAL A 362 18.43 32.47 12.29
CA VAL A 362 18.51 32.91 10.90
C VAL A 362 19.52 34.06 10.88
N HIS A 363 20.74 33.77 10.43
CA HIS A 363 21.65 34.83 9.98
C HIS A 363 21.27 35.22 8.55
N GLU A 364 21.15 36.54 8.37
CA GLU A 364 20.94 37.26 7.10
C GLU A 364 21.86 36.84 5.95
#